data_AF-A0A8J7WG38-F1
#
_entry.id   AF-A0A8J7WG38-F1
#
_cell.length_a   1.000
_cell.length_b   1.000
_cell.length_c   1.000
_cell.angle_alpha   90.00
_cell.angle_beta   90.00
_cell.angle_gamma   90.00
#
_symmetry.space_group_name_H-M   'P 1'
#
loop_
_entity.id
_entity.type
_entity.pdbx_description
1 polymer ?
#
loop_
_entity_poly.entity_id
_entity_poly.type
_entity_poly.pdbx_seq_one_letter_code
_entity_poly.pdbx_strand_id
1 'polypeptide(L)'
;MPVFTNSPTASSADWNALTRRWPISEAEAIAALHDFNTLWAQLFPLEQARIIQLLVRRVTVTAAGLEVDIRREGVAGVIREMIAPRDMEAAE
;
A
#
# COMPACT_ATOMS: atom_id res chain seq x y z
N MET A 1 -12.00 -24.65 -19.79
CA MET A 1 -10.95 -24.21 -18.85
C MET A 1 -11.28 -22.77 -18.47
N PRO A 2 -11.75 -22.47 -17.24
CA PRO A 2 -12.08 -21.10 -16.89
C PRO A 2 -10.78 -20.31 -16.65
N VAL A 3 -10.71 -19.14 -17.27
CA VAL A 3 -9.63 -18.17 -17.13
C VAL A 3 -9.83 -17.44 -15.81
N PHE A 4 -8.88 -17.57 -14.88
CA PHE A 4 -8.88 -16.79 -13.64
C PHE A 4 -8.45 -15.35 -13.96
N THR A 5 -9.40 -14.43 -13.99
CA THR A 5 -9.11 -13.00 -14.01
C THR A 5 -8.59 -12.59 -12.63
N ASN A 6 -7.29 -12.30 -12.55
CA ASN A 6 -6.65 -11.87 -11.32
C ASN A 6 -6.98 -10.39 -11.05
N SER A 7 -7.94 -10.12 -10.15
CA SER A 7 -8.03 -8.89 -9.36
C SER A 7 -9.13 -8.99 -8.29
N PRO A 8 -8.82 -9.25 -7.01
CA PRO A 8 -9.73 -8.94 -5.94
C PRO A 8 -9.46 -7.49 -5.48
N THR A 9 -10.36 -6.57 -5.78
CA THR A 9 -10.43 -5.31 -5.02
C THR A 9 -11.02 -5.64 -3.66
N ALA A 10 -10.19 -5.80 -2.63
CA ALA A 10 -10.66 -6.03 -1.26
C ALA A 10 -11.50 -4.84 -0.79
N SER A 11 -12.79 -5.09 -0.54
CA SER A 11 -13.74 -4.10 -0.02
C SER A 11 -13.50 -3.84 1.48
N SER A 12 -14.05 -2.75 2.03
CA SER A 12 -14.03 -2.45 3.48
C SER A 12 -14.52 -3.63 4.35
N ALA A 13 -15.49 -4.40 3.84
CA ALA A 13 -16.00 -5.60 4.52
C ALA A 13 -14.97 -6.74 4.52
N ASP A 14 -14.19 -6.89 3.44
CA ASP A 14 -13.15 -7.92 3.32
C ASP A 14 -11.97 -7.63 4.26
N TRP A 15 -11.60 -6.35 4.42
CA TRP A 15 -10.57 -5.93 5.38
C TRP A 15 -10.97 -6.24 6.82
N ASN A 16 -12.21 -5.93 7.20
CA ASN A 16 -12.75 -6.23 8.54
C ASN A 16 -12.96 -7.74 8.79
N ALA A 17 -13.05 -8.55 7.74
CA ALA A 17 -13.11 -9.99 7.85
C ALA A 17 -11.70 -10.60 8.02
N LEU A 18 -10.69 -10.06 7.33
CA LEU A 18 -9.29 -10.47 7.46
C LEU A 18 -8.72 -10.13 8.85
N THR A 19 -8.98 -8.93 9.38
CA THR A 19 -8.53 -8.54 10.73
C THR A 19 -9.19 -9.35 11.84
N ARG A 20 -10.40 -9.87 11.62
CA ARG A 20 -11.04 -10.83 12.54
C ARG A 20 -10.48 -12.25 12.43
N ARG A 21 -9.98 -12.63 11.25
CA ARG A 21 -9.36 -13.94 11.01
C ARG A 21 -7.94 -14.02 11.56
N TRP A 22 -7.22 -12.90 11.58
CA TRP A 22 -5.90 -12.76 12.19
C TRP A 22 -5.89 -11.53 13.12
N PRO A 23 -6.37 -11.68 14.35
CA PRO A 23 -6.32 -10.59 15.32
C PRO A 23 -4.84 -10.32 15.65
N ILE A 24 -4.33 -9.20 15.16
CA ILE A 24 -3.03 -8.66 15.58
C ILE A 24 -3.23 -7.83 16.83
N SER A 25 -2.34 -7.99 17.80
CA SER A 25 -2.30 -7.09 18.96
C SER A 25 -1.81 -5.70 18.54
N GLU A 26 -2.15 -4.68 19.34
CA GLU A 26 -1.64 -3.32 19.13
C GLU A 26 -0.10 -3.28 19.13
N ALA A 27 0.53 -4.04 20.03
CA ALA A 27 1.98 -4.15 20.10
C ALA A 27 2.58 -4.75 18.81
N GLU A 28 1.97 -5.79 18.24
CA GLU A 28 2.40 -6.38 16.98
C GLU A 28 2.19 -5.42 15.80
N ALA A 29 1.08 -4.65 15.80
CA ALA A 29 0.83 -3.63 14.79
C ALA A 29 1.89 -2.52 14.84
N ILE A 30 2.23 -2.05 16.06
CA ILE A 30 3.29 -1.05 16.28
C ILE A 30 4.65 -1.59 15.83
N ALA A 31 4.99 -2.83 16.18
CA ALA A 31 6.24 -3.46 15.76
C ALA A 31 6.33 -3.57 14.22
N ALA A 32 5.26 -4.02 13.57
CA ALA A 32 5.21 -4.11 12.11
C ALA A 32 5.34 -2.73 11.42
N LEU A 33 4.73 -1.68 11.99
CA LEU A 33 4.87 -0.31 11.49
C LEU A 33 6.31 0.23 11.67
N HIS A 34 6.97 -0.12 12.77
CA HIS A 34 8.36 0.26 13.01
C HIS A 34 9.32 -0.42 12.01
N ASP A 35 9.12 -1.71 11.76
CA ASP A 35 9.90 -2.45 10.76
C ASP A 35 9.67 -1.90 9.35
N PHE A 36 8.43 -1.54 9.02
CA PHE A 36 8.11 -0.85 7.77
C PHE A 36 8.85 0.50 7.66
N ASN A 37 8.94 1.30 8.72
CA ASN A 37 9.67 2.57 8.68
C ASN A 37 11.17 2.38 8.41
N THR A 38 11.75 1.30 8.94
CA THR A 38 13.15 0.94 8.68
C THR A 38 13.34 0.53 7.23
N LEU A 39 12.46 -0.32 6.68
CA LEU A 39 12.47 -0.71 5.27
C LEU A 39 12.27 0.50 4.35
N TRP A 40 11.33 1.38 4.69
CA TRP A 40 11.03 2.59 3.94
C TRP A 40 12.25 3.47 3.75
N ALA A 41 13.06 3.65 4.80
CA ALA A 41 14.28 4.44 4.75
C ALA A 41 15.38 3.84 3.85
N GLN A 42 15.31 2.54 3.54
CA GLN A 42 16.25 1.84 2.67
C GLN A 42 15.84 1.89 1.18
N LEU A 43 14.60 2.30 0.88
CA LEU A 43 14.15 2.44 -0.50
C LEU A 43 14.86 3.60 -1.19
N PHE A 44 15.13 3.43 -2.49
CA PHE A 44 15.56 4.54 -3.33
C PHE A 44 14.53 5.67 -3.29
N PRO A 45 14.94 6.96 -3.32
CA PRO A 45 14.01 8.09 -3.27
C PRO A 45 12.91 8.04 -4.34
N LEU A 46 13.22 7.48 -5.52
CA LEU A 46 12.25 7.31 -6.60
C LEU A 46 11.13 6.34 -6.22
N GLU A 47 11.45 5.24 -5.54
CA GLU A 47 10.46 4.25 -5.08
C GLU A 47 9.59 4.81 -3.95
N GLN A 48 10.17 5.59 -3.03
CA GLN A 48 9.39 6.31 -2.03
C GLN A 48 8.37 7.25 -2.69
N ALA A 49 8.81 8.03 -3.69
CA ALA A 49 7.93 8.93 -4.43
C ALA A 49 6.81 8.18 -5.16
N ARG A 50 7.13 7.04 -5.78
CA ARG A 50 6.16 6.18 -6.46
C ARG A 50 5.10 5.65 -5.50
N ILE A 51 5.51 5.13 -4.34
CA ILE A 51 4.57 4.63 -3.33
C ILE A 51 3.70 5.79 -2.81
N ILE A 52 4.26 6.97 -2.56
CA ILE A 52 3.47 8.16 -2.16
C ILE A 52 2.44 8.51 -3.24
N GLN A 53 2.80 8.47 -4.53
CA GLN A 53 1.86 8.76 -5.62
C GLN A 53 0.73 7.73 -5.73
N LEU A 54 0.99 6.47 -5.40
CA LEU A 54 -0.01 5.41 -5.34
C LEU A 54 -0.95 5.57 -4.14
N LEU A 55 -0.43 6.04 -3.00
CA LEU A 55 -1.20 6.19 -1.77
C LEU A 55 -1.96 7.51 -1.69
N VAL A 56 -1.41 8.60 -2.21
CA VAL A 56 -1.98 9.95 -2.04
C VAL A 56 -2.80 10.34 -3.27
N ARG A 57 -4.04 10.76 -3.04
CA ARG A 57 -4.94 11.31 -4.05
C ARG A 57 -4.64 12.80 -4.29
N ARG A 58 -4.60 13.60 -3.23
CA ARG A 58 -4.20 15.00 -3.26
C ARG A 58 -3.77 15.47 -1.88
N VAL A 59 -2.99 16.55 -1.85
CA VAL A 59 -2.66 17.29 -0.63
C VAL A 59 -3.23 18.69 -0.78
N THR A 60 -4.02 19.12 0.19
CA THR A 60 -4.58 20.47 0.27
C THR A 60 -3.83 21.24 1.36
N VAL A 61 -3.21 22.35 0.98
CA VAL A 61 -2.55 23.25 1.93
C VAL A 61 -3.56 24.29 2.39
N THR A 62 -3.77 24.38 3.70
CA THR A 62 -4.67 25.35 4.33
C THR A 62 -3.91 26.19 5.33
N ALA A 63 -4.49 27.31 5.75
CA ALA A 63 -3.93 28.13 6.84
C ALA A 63 -3.85 27.36 8.18
N ALA A 64 -4.62 26.29 8.36
CA ALA A 64 -4.64 25.47 9.56
C ALA A 64 -3.69 24.25 9.48
N GLY A 65 -3.13 23.94 8.29
CA GLY A 65 -2.24 22.79 8.10
C GLY A 65 -2.45 22.08 6.77
N LEU A 66 -1.96 20.83 6.71
CA LEU A 66 -2.04 19.95 5.54
C LEU A 66 -3.20 18.96 5.70
N GLU A 67 -4.09 18.93 4.71
CA GLU A 67 -5.09 17.88 4.56
C GLU A 67 -4.63 16.92 3.44
N VAL A 68 -4.56 15.63 3.74
CA VAL A 68 -4.08 14.61 2.81
C VAL A 68 -5.19 13.63 2.52
N ASP A 69 -5.66 13.60 1.27
CA ASP A 69 -6.61 12.61 0.80
C ASP A 69 -5.87 11.34 0.38
N ILE A 70 -6.18 10.21 1.01
CA ILE A 70 -5.59 8.91 0.70
C ILE A 70 -6.48 8.13 -0.29
N ARG A 71 -5.85 7.50 -1.29
CA ARG A 71 -6.52 6.58 -2.23
C ARG A 71 -6.88 5.29 -1.48
N ARG A 72 -8.17 4.95 -1.45
CA ARG A 72 -8.66 3.70 -0.79
C ARG A 72 -8.09 2.46 -1.47
N GLU A 73 -7.87 2.57 -2.77
CA GLU A 73 -7.24 1.61 -3.65
C GLU A 73 -5.71 1.61 -3.57
N GLY A 74 -5.10 2.63 -2.96
CA GLY A 74 -3.65 2.84 -2.99
C GLY A 74 -2.88 1.72 -2.30
N VAL A 75 -3.35 1.26 -1.14
CA VAL A 75 -2.72 0.14 -0.40
C VAL A 75 -2.78 -1.15 -1.20
N ALA A 76 -3.92 -1.45 -1.83
CA ALA A 76 -4.06 -2.61 -2.70
C ALA A 76 -3.20 -2.48 -3.98
N GLY A 77 -3.00 -1.26 -4.48
CA GLY A 77 -2.10 -0.96 -5.59
C GLY A 77 -0.63 -1.22 -5.24
N VAL A 78 -0.18 -0.77 -4.07
CA VAL A 78 1.18 -1.02 -3.55
C VAL A 78 1.42 -2.51 -3.35
N ILE A 79 0.49 -3.22 -2.69
CA ILE A 79 0.60 -4.67 -2.48
C ILE A 79 0.66 -5.40 -3.82
N ARG A 80 -0.15 -5.00 -4.79
CA ARG A 80 -0.12 -5.57 -6.14
C ARG A 80 1.21 -5.35 -6.82
N GLU A 81 1.81 -4.17 -6.69
CA GLU A 81 3.13 -3.89 -7.27
C GLU A 81 4.25 -4.69 -6.59
N MET A 82 4.13 -4.98 -5.29
CA MET A 82 5.08 -5.82 -4.56
C MET A 82 4.96 -7.32 -4.91
N ILE A 83 3.75 -7.79 -5.25
CA ILE A 83 3.48 -9.22 -5.56
C ILE A 83 3.57 -9.49 -7.07
N ALA A 84 3.30 -8.49 -7.91
CA ALA A 84 3.45 -8.62 -9.35
C ALA A 84 4.92 -8.83 -9.69
N PRO A 85 5.26 -9.80 -10.57
CA PRO A 85 6.59 -9.89 -11.14
C PRO A 85 6.95 -8.53 -11.72
N ARG A 86 8.09 -7.98 -11.32
CA ARG A 86 8.69 -6.88 -12.09
C ARG A 86 9.04 -7.52 -13.43
N ASP A 87 8.28 -7.21 -14.48
CA ASP A 87 8.79 -7.43 -15.82
C ASP A 87 10.04 -6.56 -15.91
N MET A 88 11.20 -7.21 -15.72
CA MET A 88 12.49 -6.65 -16.04
C MET A 88 12.44 -6.48 -17.54
N GLU A 89 11.98 -5.32 -17.98
CA GLU A 89 12.03 -4.91 -19.37
C GLU A 89 13.50 -5.02 -19.76
N ALA A 90 13.82 -6.11 -20.46
CA ALA A 90 15.13 -6.34 -21.02
C ALA A 90 15.39 -5.14 -21.92
N ALA A 91 16.34 -4.30 -21.50
CA ALA A 91 16.92 -3.30 -22.36
C ALA A 91 17.51 -4.05 -23.57
N GLU A 92 16.92 -3.82 -24.74
CA GLU A 92 17.53 -4.07 -26.04
C GLU A 92 17.56 -2.75 -26.81
#